data_AF-A0A968XRI8-F1
#
_entry.id   AF-A0A968XRI8-F1
#
_cell.length_a   1.000
_cell.length_b   1.000
_cell.length_c   1.000
_cell.angle_alpha   90.00
_cell.angle_beta   90.00
_cell.angle_gamma   90.00
#
_symmetry.space_group_name_H-M   'P 1'
#
loop_
_entity.id
_entity.type
_entity.pdbx_description
1 polymer ?
#
loop_
_entity_poly.entity_id
_entity_poly.type
_entity_poly.pdbx_seq_one_letter_code
_entity_poly.pdbx_strand_id
1 'polypeptide(L)'
;MTLSKDKVEQLAPDQASLSAAVKLLKPSNWPVTARNADGTLLWGECQGSGATPYRVVVSPDDVGYKCTCPSRKFPCKHSLAVMLMSCEPAGRFV
;
A
#
# COMPACT_ATOMS: atom_id res chain seq x y z
N MET A 1 4.89 15.03 4.51
CA MET A 1 3.79 14.97 5.51
C MET A 1 3.46 13.50 5.83
N THR A 2 3.04 13.19 7.05
CA THR A 2 2.67 11.80 7.42
C THR A 2 1.23 11.53 6.98
N LEU A 3 1.03 10.48 6.17
CA LEU A 3 -0.30 10.04 5.75
C LEU A 3 -1.08 9.51 6.97
N SER A 4 -2.34 9.92 7.12
CA SER A 4 -3.22 9.51 8.23
C SER A 4 -4.18 8.39 7.80
N LYS A 5 -4.58 7.49 8.71
CA LYS A 5 -5.55 6.42 8.41
C LYS A 5 -6.86 6.95 7.83
N ASP A 6 -7.45 7.97 8.45
CA ASP A 6 -8.67 8.65 7.95
C ASP A 6 -8.51 9.11 6.48
N LYS A 7 -7.34 9.67 6.13
CA LYS A 7 -7.08 10.09 4.76
C LYS A 7 -7.07 8.90 3.79
N VAL A 8 -6.51 7.76 4.20
CA VAL A 8 -6.51 6.52 3.40
C VAL A 8 -7.93 5.97 3.22
N GLU A 9 -8.78 6.09 4.25
CA GLU A 9 -10.18 5.68 4.17
C GLU A 9 -10.96 6.53 3.17
N GLN A 10 -10.75 7.85 3.16
CA GLN A 10 -11.36 8.77 2.19
C GLN A 10 -10.89 8.53 0.75
N LEU A 11 -9.69 7.98 0.57
CA LEU A 11 -9.13 7.66 -0.74
C LEU A 11 -9.64 6.32 -1.28
N ALA A 12 -10.14 5.43 -0.43
CA ALA A 12 -10.59 4.13 -0.88
C ALA A 12 -11.81 4.27 -1.81
N PRO A 13 -11.84 3.55 -2.94
CA PRO A 13 -12.95 3.66 -3.89
C PRO A 13 -14.25 3.07 -3.34
N ASP A 14 -14.14 2.17 -2.36
CA ASP A 14 -15.25 1.57 -1.63
C ASP A 14 -14.76 0.84 -0.37
N GLN A 15 -15.68 0.58 0.56
CA GLN A 15 -15.41 -0.11 1.82
C GLN A 15 -14.86 -1.53 1.63
N ALA A 16 -15.23 -2.20 0.53
CA ALA A 16 -14.73 -3.56 0.25
C ALA A 16 -13.24 -3.54 -0.13
N SER A 17 -12.80 -2.53 -0.88
CA SER A 17 -11.39 -2.31 -1.23
C SER A 17 -10.55 -2.00 0.00
N LEU A 18 -11.07 -1.16 0.90
CA LEU A 18 -10.43 -0.86 2.18
C LEU A 18 -10.33 -2.10 3.08
N SER A 19 -11.42 -2.85 3.23
CA SER A 19 -11.44 -4.10 4.02
C SER A 19 -10.47 -5.14 3.48
N ALA A 20 -10.33 -5.22 2.15
CA ALA A 20 -9.35 -6.09 1.51
C ALA A 20 -7.91 -5.61 1.74
N ALA A 21 -7.67 -4.30 1.80
CA ALA A 21 -6.36 -3.72 2.11
C ALA A 21 -5.91 -4.06 3.55
N VAL A 22 -6.82 -3.96 4.52
CA VAL A 22 -6.54 -4.30 5.93
C VAL A 22 -6.09 -5.77 6.07
N LYS A 23 -6.70 -6.68 5.32
CA LYS A 23 -6.30 -8.11 5.30
C LYS A 23 -4.88 -8.32 4.76
N LEU A 24 -4.39 -7.39 3.94
CA LEU A 24 -3.06 -7.46 3.35
C LEU A 24 -1.96 -6.96 4.29
N LEU A 25 -2.27 -6.31 5.41
CA LEU A 25 -1.25 -5.76 6.32
C LEU A 25 -0.32 -6.81 6.95
N LYS A 26 -0.62 -8.11 6.83
CA LYS A 26 0.22 -9.19 7.35
C LYS A 26 1.61 -9.17 6.71
N PRO A 27 2.71 -9.26 7.50
CA PRO A 27 4.09 -9.37 7.02
C PRO A 27 4.30 -10.42 5.92
N SER A 28 3.67 -11.60 6.08
CA SER A 28 3.79 -12.72 5.13
C SER A 28 3.33 -12.40 3.70
N ASN A 29 2.49 -11.38 3.52
CA ASN A 29 2.02 -10.98 2.20
C ASN A 29 3.02 -10.08 1.47
N TRP A 30 4.02 -9.53 2.17
CA TRP A 30 4.93 -8.52 1.66
C TRP A 30 6.38 -8.98 1.84
N PRO A 31 6.87 -9.91 0.99
CA PRO A 31 8.27 -10.33 1.01
C PRO A 31 9.26 -9.17 0.86
N VAL A 32 8.85 -8.08 0.19
CA VAL A 32 9.67 -6.88 0.01
C VAL A 32 8.84 -5.65 0.36
N THR A 33 9.39 -4.81 1.24
CA THR A 33 8.94 -3.45 1.53
C THR A 33 10.15 -2.58 1.75
N ALA A 34 10.19 -1.41 1.11
CA ALA A 34 11.27 -0.45 1.32
C ALA A 34 10.82 0.98 1.03
N ARG A 35 11.66 1.93 1.41
CA ARG A 35 11.42 3.37 1.24
C ARG A 35 12.67 4.08 0.74
N ASN A 36 12.49 5.22 0.09
CA ASN A 36 13.61 6.09 -0.23
C ASN A 36 14.12 6.80 1.04
N ALA A 37 15.33 7.37 0.97
CA ALA A 37 16.00 7.99 2.12
C ALA A 37 15.17 9.09 2.80
N ASP A 38 14.40 9.84 2.02
CA ASP A 38 13.55 10.95 2.49
C ASP A 38 12.13 10.50 2.89
N GLY A 39 11.78 9.23 2.69
CA GLY A 39 10.45 8.67 3.02
C GLY A 39 9.30 9.15 2.12
N THR A 40 9.58 9.90 1.06
CA THR A 40 8.62 10.40 0.07
C THR A 40 8.17 9.35 -0.95
N LEU A 41 8.85 8.21 -1.03
CA LEU A 41 8.45 7.08 -1.85
C LEU A 41 8.53 5.79 -1.03
N LEU A 42 7.42 5.06 -1.04
CA LEU A 42 7.28 3.75 -0.41
C LEU A 42 6.97 2.73 -1.49
N TRP A 43 7.55 1.54 -1.39
CA TRP A 43 7.22 0.46 -2.29
C TRP A 43 7.18 -0.89 -1.58
N GLY A 44 6.53 -1.84 -2.24
CA GLY A 44 6.52 -3.21 -1.80
C GLY A 44 6.07 -4.17 -2.88
N GLU A 45 6.37 -5.44 -2.65
CA GLU A 45 5.94 -6.55 -3.49
C GLU A 45 4.95 -7.38 -2.70
N CYS A 46 3.68 -7.34 -3.11
CA CYS A 46 2.63 -8.14 -2.47
C CYS A 46 2.55 -9.51 -3.15
N GLN A 47 2.74 -10.58 -2.39
CA GLN A 47 2.50 -11.94 -2.86
C GLN A 47 1.01 -12.10 -3.17
N GLY A 48 0.69 -12.21 -4.45
CA GLY A 48 -0.66 -12.43 -4.95
C GLY A 48 -0.96 -13.91 -5.17
N SER A 49 -2.07 -14.18 -5.84
CA SER A 49 -2.47 -15.53 -6.29
C SER A 49 -1.64 -16.07 -7.45
N GLY A 50 -0.80 -15.24 -8.09
CA GLY A 50 0.07 -15.64 -9.19
C GLY A 50 1.51 -15.89 -8.76
N ALA A 51 2.32 -16.40 -9.68
CA ALA A 51 3.75 -16.65 -9.44
C ALA A 51 4.57 -15.36 -9.27
N THR A 52 4.19 -14.28 -9.97
CA THR A 52 4.86 -12.98 -9.86
C THR A 52 4.15 -12.10 -8.84
N PRO A 53 4.85 -11.55 -7.83
CA PRO A 53 4.24 -10.64 -6.87
C PRO A 53 3.82 -9.32 -7.53
N TYR A 54 2.77 -8.70 -6.98
CA TYR A 54 2.32 -7.39 -7.44
C TYR A 54 3.21 -6.30 -6.85
N ARG A 55 3.80 -5.48 -7.73
CA ARG A 55 4.65 -4.36 -7.32
C ARG A 55 3.78 -3.15 -7.09
N VAL A 56 3.98 -2.49 -5.95
CA VAL A 56 3.28 -1.27 -5.55
C VAL A 56 4.31 -0.20 -5.25
N VAL A 57 4.03 1.02 -5.69
CA VAL A 57 4.71 2.24 -5.28
C VAL A 57 3.66 3.25 -4.85
N VAL A 58 3.93 3.98 -3.77
CA VAL A 58 3.09 5.05 -3.22
C VAL A 58 3.97 6.24 -2.87
N SER A 59 3.52 7.44 -3.24
CA SER A 59 4.02 8.70 -2.72
C SER A 59 3.05 9.19 -1.66
N PRO A 60 3.35 9.04 -0.35
CA PRO A 60 2.43 9.47 0.71
C PRO A 60 2.21 10.99 0.75
N ASP A 61 3.11 11.79 0.18
CA ASP A 61 3.02 13.26 0.18
C ASP A 61 2.04 13.79 -0.87
N ASP A 62 2.13 13.28 -2.11
CA ASP A 62 1.25 13.63 -3.23
C ASP A 62 0.02 12.71 -3.33
N VAL A 63 -0.03 11.66 -2.50
CA VAL A 63 -1.05 10.61 -2.59
C VAL A 63 -1.04 9.87 -3.93
N GLY A 64 0.07 9.96 -4.67
CA GLY A 64 0.29 9.24 -5.93
C GLY A 64 0.49 7.74 -5.68
N TYR A 65 -0.02 6.90 -6.57
CA TYR A 65 0.13 5.44 -6.46
C TYR A 65 0.22 4.75 -7.81
N LYS A 66 0.93 3.62 -7.83
CA LYS A 66 0.96 2.70 -8.96
C LYS A 66 1.01 1.27 -8.45
N CYS A 67 0.23 0.39 -9.07
CA CYS A 67 0.22 -1.04 -8.76
C CYS A 67 0.19 -1.83 -10.06
N THR A 68 0.92 -2.95 -10.13
CA THR A 68 0.90 -3.84 -11.30
C THR A 68 -0.30 -4.79 -11.33
N CYS A 69 -1.19 -4.77 -10.33
CA CYS A 69 -2.33 -5.68 -10.30
C CYS A 69 -3.41 -5.30 -11.32
N PRO A 70 -4.18 -6.28 -11.85
CA PRO A 70 -5.20 -6.05 -12.88
C PRO A 70 -6.52 -5.44 -12.33
N SER A 71 -6.49 -4.84 -11.14
CA SER A 71 -7.70 -4.29 -10.51
C SER A 71 -8.22 -3.10 -11.29
N ARG A 72 -9.55 -2.98 -11.41
CA ARG A 72 -10.23 -1.81 -12.02
C ARG A 72 -10.69 -0.77 -10.99
N LYS A 73 -10.32 -0.96 -9.72
CA LYS A 73 -10.64 -0.06 -8.62
C LYS A 73 -9.36 0.65 -8.19
N PHE A 74 -9.39 1.98 -8.18
CA PHE A 74 -8.22 2.82 -7.93
C PHE A 74 -8.54 3.86 -6.85
N PRO A 75 -7.71 3.98 -5.80
CA PRO A 75 -6.57 3.13 -5.46
C PRO A 75 -6.98 1.67 -5.20
N CYS A 76 -6.15 0.72 -5.63
CA CYS A 76 -6.44 -0.69 -5.43
C CYS A 76 -6.10 -1.11 -3.99
N LYS A 77 -6.60 -2.28 -3.56
CA LYS A 77 -6.32 -2.80 -2.21
C LYS A 77 -4.83 -2.89 -1.85
N HIS A 78 -3.94 -3.11 -2.83
CA HIS A 78 -2.50 -3.20 -2.58
C HIS A 78 -1.88 -1.82 -2.32
N SER A 79 -2.29 -0.80 -3.09
CA SER A 79 -1.85 0.58 -2.86
C SER A 79 -2.37 1.11 -1.51
N LEU A 80 -3.66 0.85 -1.21
CA LEU A 80 -4.24 1.19 0.09
C LEU A 80 -3.50 0.49 1.24
N ALA A 81 -3.07 -0.76 1.06
CA ALA A 81 -2.31 -1.47 2.09
C ALA A 81 -0.94 -0.83 2.34
N VAL A 82 -0.20 -0.41 1.30
CA VAL A 82 1.08 0.32 1.47
C VAL A 82 0.87 1.66 2.18
N MET A 83 -0.18 2.39 1.81
CA MET A 83 -0.60 3.62 2.49
C MET A 83 -0.88 3.36 3.98
N LEU A 84 -1.67 2.34 4.30
CA LEU A 84 -2.00 1.99 5.70
C LEU A 84 -0.76 1.56 6.50
N MET A 85 0.14 0.77 5.90
CA MET A 85 1.40 0.37 6.55
C MET A 85 2.29 1.59 6.87
N SER A 86 2.20 2.65 6.08
CA SER A 86 2.95 3.91 6.32
C SER A 86 2.38 4.74 7.47
N CYS A 87 1.10 4.54 7.81
CA CYS A 87 0.47 5.18 8.96
C CYS A 87 0.86 4.51 10.29
N GLU A 88 1.52 3.34 10.25
CA GLU A 88 1.95 2.61 11.43
C GLU A 88 3.38 3.02 11.82
N PRO A 89 3.64 3.35 13.10
CA PRO A 89 4.92 3.90 13.54
C PRO A 89 6.09 2.88 13.53
N ALA A 90 5.82 1.60 13.29
CA ALA A 90 6.79 0.53 13.47
C ALA A 90 7.36 0.04 12.14
N GLY A 91 8.54 0.55 11.76
CA GLY A 91 9.63 -0.17 11.08
C GLY A 91 9.28 -1.10 9.90
N ARG A 92 8.22 -0.83 9.16
CA ARG A 92 7.71 -1.76 8.12
C ARG A 92 8.40 -1.58 6.76
N PHE A 93 9.06 -0.44 6.57
CA PHE A 93 9.84 -0.12 5.39
C PHE A 93 11.29 0.08 5.84
N VAL A 94 12.17 -0.79 5.34
CA VAL A 94 13.62 -0.72 5.57
C VAL A 94 14.33 0.00 4.43
#